data_AF-A0A9E3SH49-F1
#
_entry.id   AF-A0A9E3SH49-F1
#
_cell.length_a   1.000
_cell.length_b   1.000
_cell.length_c   1.000
_cell.angle_alpha   90.00
_cell.angle_beta   90.00
_cell.angle_gamma   90.00
#
_symmetry.space_group_name_H-M   'P 1'
#
loop_
_entity.id
_entity.type
_entity.pdbx_description
1 polymer ?
#
loop_
_entity_poly.entity_id
_entity_poly.type
_entity_poly.pdbx_seq_one_letter_code
_entity_poly.pdbx_strand_id
1 'polypeptide(L)'
;MLWEVMGLATRRERGKVAALEKSTNWKLENAQEDIGELQHEIEQLRLIVKSLASICQQKGVFTEAEYQDMQDFVDIQDGLLDGKSKPEYEPLTCPKCKRQNNHMAKSCMWCEAEI
;
A
#
# COMPACT_ATOMS: atom_id res chain seq x y z
N MET A 1 17.94 52.76 22.27
CA MET A 1 16.76 52.43 23.11
C MET A 1 15.66 51.70 22.29
N LEU A 2 14.87 52.34 21.41
CA LEU A 2 13.82 51.62 20.65
C LEU A 2 14.37 50.70 19.53
N TRP A 3 15.38 51.14 18.79
CA TRP A 3 15.99 50.36 17.69
C TRP A 3 16.75 49.11 18.18
N GLU A 4 17.36 49.15 19.37
CA GLU A 4 18.05 48.00 19.96
C GLU A 4 17.06 46.93 20.43
N VAL A 5 15.94 47.34 21.03
CA VAL A 5 14.88 46.42 21.46
C VAL A 5 14.21 45.76 20.25
N MET A 6 13.94 46.52 19.18
CA MET A 6 13.44 45.94 17.93
C MET A 6 14.45 44.99 17.27
N GLY A 7 15.74 45.31 17.31
CA GLY A 7 16.82 44.44 16.80
C GLY A 7 16.97 43.13 17.59
N LEU A 8 16.78 43.17 18.91
CA LEU A 8 16.77 41.96 19.75
C LEU A 8 15.54 41.08 19.50
N ALA A 9 14.35 41.68 19.33
CA ALA A 9 13.12 40.95 19.02
C ALA A 9 13.21 40.24 17.66
N THR A 10 13.71 40.92 16.62
CA THR A 10 13.95 40.30 15.31
C THR A 10 15.02 39.22 15.34
N ARG A 11 16.10 39.40 16.12
CA ARG A 11 17.14 38.35 16.28
C ARG A 11 16.57 37.11 16.98
N ARG A 12 15.74 37.27 18.01
CA ARG A 12 15.08 36.16 18.71
C ARG A 12 14.12 35.40 17.79
N GLU A 13 13.32 36.10 17.01
CA GLU A 13 12.35 35.47 16.10
C GLU A 13 13.06 34.72 14.96
N ARG A 14 14.10 35.32 14.36
CA ARG A 14 14.96 34.63 13.38
C ARG A 14 15.63 33.37 13.95
N GLY A 15 16.06 33.40 15.21
CA GLY A 15 16.64 32.24 15.88
C GLY A 15 15.66 31.07 16.03
N LYS A 16 14.38 31.36 16.32
CA LYS A 16 13.32 30.34 16.36
C LYS A 16 13.03 29.75 14.98
N VAL A 17 12.93 30.60 13.96
CA VAL A 17 12.70 30.16 12.58
C VAL A 17 13.83 29.25 12.11
N ALA A 18 15.09 29.65 12.32
CA ALA A 18 16.25 28.81 11.96
C ALA A 18 16.29 27.48 12.73
N ALA A 19 15.89 27.47 14.01
CA ALA A 19 15.80 26.23 14.79
C ALA A 19 14.67 25.31 14.30
N LEU A 20 13.53 25.88 13.90
CA LEU A 20 12.41 25.14 13.31
C LEU A 20 12.79 24.59 11.94
N GLU A 21 13.39 25.39 11.06
CA GLU A 21 13.87 24.95 9.73
C GLU A 21 14.88 23.81 9.84
N LYS A 22 15.85 23.94 10.75
CA LYS A 22 16.78 22.85 11.04
C LYS A 22 16.04 21.63 11.56
N SER A 23 15.03 21.83 12.41
CA SER A 23 14.21 20.74 12.94
C SER A 23 13.38 20.03 11.88
N THR A 24 12.88 20.75 10.89
CA THR A 24 12.07 20.18 9.81
C THR A 24 12.95 19.47 8.80
N ASN A 25 14.14 20.03 8.50
CA ASN A 25 15.06 19.42 7.56
C ASN A 25 15.59 18.08 8.06
N TRP A 26 15.99 17.95 9.33
CA TRP A 26 16.43 16.63 9.83
C TRP A 26 15.32 15.59 9.79
N LYS A 27 14.07 15.98 10.06
CA LYS A 27 12.93 15.06 9.96
C LYS A 27 12.69 14.62 8.53
N LEU A 28 12.86 15.53 7.58
CA LEU A 28 12.67 15.26 6.16
C LEU A 28 13.79 14.38 5.62
N GLU A 29 15.04 14.62 6.00
CA GLU A 29 16.19 13.80 5.66
C GLU A 29 16.03 12.38 6.21
N ASN A 30 15.71 12.23 7.51
CA ASN A 30 15.48 10.92 8.11
C ASN A 30 14.31 10.19 7.45
N ALA A 31 13.19 10.87 7.19
CA ALA A 31 12.05 10.24 6.52
C ALA A 31 12.40 9.79 5.10
N GLN A 32 13.28 10.50 4.39
CA GLN A 32 13.75 10.08 3.08
C GLN A 32 14.64 8.85 3.16
N GLU A 33 15.51 8.77 4.17
CA GLU A 33 16.34 7.60 4.45
C GLU A 33 15.47 6.39 4.78
N ASP A 34 14.52 6.53 5.71
CA ASP A 34 13.56 5.49 6.09
C ASP A 34 12.78 4.97 4.88
N ILE A 35 12.31 5.87 4.00
CA ILE A 35 11.62 5.48 2.76
C ILE A 35 12.56 4.69 1.84
N GLY A 36 13.82 5.09 1.72
CA GLY A 36 14.81 4.38 0.91
C GLY A 36 15.08 2.96 1.43
N GLU A 37 15.21 2.81 2.75
CA GLU A 37 15.37 1.51 3.40
C GLU A 37 14.15 0.62 3.19
N LEU A 38 12.94 1.14 3.42
CA LEU A 38 11.69 0.39 3.20
C LEU A 38 11.53 -0.02 1.73
N GLN A 39 11.88 0.85 0.78
CA GLN A 39 11.86 0.51 -0.65
C GLN A 39 12.82 -0.64 -0.97
N HIS A 40 14.01 -0.64 -0.36
CA HIS A 40 14.97 -1.71 -0.53
C HIS A 40 14.44 -3.04 0.03
N GLU A 41 13.89 -3.03 1.24
CA GLU A 41 13.29 -4.21 1.86
C GLU A 41 12.12 -4.77 1.05
N ILE A 42 11.25 -3.90 0.54
CA ILE A 42 10.12 -4.30 -0.33
C ILE A 42 10.63 -4.99 -1.60
N GLU A 43 11.68 -4.47 -2.24
CA GLU A 43 12.22 -5.10 -3.45
C GLU A 43 12.86 -6.46 -3.15
N GLN A 44 13.53 -6.60 -1.99
CA GLN A 44 14.04 -7.91 -1.54
C GLN A 44 12.90 -8.91 -1.29
N LEU A 45 11.85 -8.49 -0.59
CA LEU A 45 10.67 -9.33 -0.34
C LEU A 45 10.00 -9.75 -1.65
N ARG A 46 9.84 -8.82 -2.59
CA ARG A 46 9.29 -9.10 -3.92
C ARG A 46 10.10 -10.15 -4.66
N LEU A 47 11.44 -10.07 -4.61
CA LEU A 47 12.32 -11.05 -5.23
C LEU A 47 12.18 -12.44 -4.58
N ILE A 48 12.11 -12.49 -3.24
CA ILE A 48 11.93 -13.74 -2.49
C ILE A 48 10.58 -14.38 -2.84
N VAL A 49 9.48 -13.63 -2.79
CA VAL A 49 8.14 -14.13 -3.12
C VAL A 49 8.08 -14.65 -4.56
N LYS A 50 8.65 -13.91 -5.52
CA LYS A 50 8.71 -14.34 -6.93
C LYS A 50 9.52 -15.62 -7.10
N SER A 51 10.63 -15.75 -6.38
CA SER A 51 11.48 -16.94 -6.40
C SER A 51 10.75 -18.15 -5.82
N LEU A 52 10.07 -17.98 -4.69
CA LEU A 52 9.25 -19.02 -4.07
C LEU A 52 8.10 -19.46 -4.98
N ALA A 53 7.37 -18.52 -5.56
CA ALA A 53 6.28 -18.81 -6.48
C ALA A 53 6.78 -19.62 -7.69
N SER A 54 7.93 -19.23 -8.26
CA SER A 54 8.55 -19.94 -9.38
C SER A 54 8.93 -21.38 -9.00
N ILE A 55 9.48 -21.60 -7.79
CA ILE A 55 9.82 -22.95 -7.31
C ILE A 55 8.56 -23.80 -7.14
N CYS A 56 7.50 -23.24 -6.56
CA CYS A 56 6.23 -23.94 -6.37
C CYS A 56 5.60 -24.34 -7.71
N GLN A 57 5.65 -23.46 -8.71
CA GLN A 57 5.17 -23.75 -10.07
C GLN A 57 6.01 -24.84 -10.73
N GLN A 58 7.35 -24.78 -10.64
CA GLN A 58 8.24 -25.82 -11.19
C GLN A 58 8.02 -27.19 -10.54
N LYS A 59 7.66 -27.20 -9.24
CA LYS A 59 7.31 -28.43 -8.51
C LYS A 59 5.88 -28.89 -8.73
N GLY A 60 5.09 -28.17 -9.53
CA GLY A 60 3.69 -28.50 -9.81
C GLY A 60 2.76 -28.35 -8.60
N VAL A 61 3.11 -27.51 -7.63
CA VAL A 61 2.27 -27.24 -6.45
C VAL A 61 0.99 -26.50 -6.84
N PHE A 62 1.10 -25.61 -7.83
CA PHE A 62 -0.02 -24.92 -8.45
C PHE A 62 0.33 -24.58 -9.90
N THR A 63 -0.70 -24.36 -10.70
CA THR A 63 -0.61 -23.79 -12.05
C THR A 63 -0.57 -22.26 -12.00
N GLU A 64 -0.13 -21.65 -13.10
CA GLU A 64 -0.16 -20.18 -13.25
C GLU A 64 -1.57 -19.62 -13.06
N ALA A 65 -2.59 -20.32 -13.57
CA ALA A 65 -3.98 -19.88 -13.47
C ALA A 65 -4.48 -19.91 -12.02
N GLU A 66 -4.16 -20.96 -11.26
CA GLU A 66 -4.53 -21.06 -9.84
C GLU A 66 -3.82 -20.00 -8.99
N TYR A 67 -2.57 -19.67 -9.33
CA TYR A 67 -1.83 -18.60 -8.67
C TYR A 67 -2.48 -17.23 -8.92
N GLN A 68 -2.87 -16.94 -10.16
CA GLN A 68 -3.56 -15.70 -10.53
C GLN A 68 -4.93 -15.59 -9.84
N ASP A 69 -5.72 -16.67 -9.86
CA ASP A 69 -7.03 -16.69 -9.17
C ASP A 69 -6.87 -16.46 -7.65
N MET A 70 -5.80 -16.98 -7.03
CA MET A 70 -5.49 -16.73 -5.62
C MET A 70 -5.02 -15.29 -5.37
N GLN A 71 -4.23 -14.69 -6.26
CA GLN A 71 -3.85 -13.28 -6.15
C GLN A 71 -5.07 -12.37 -6.20
N ASP A 72 -5.97 -12.59 -7.16
CA ASP A 72 -7.22 -11.85 -7.30
C ASP A 72 -8.10 -12.01 -6.05
N PHE A 73 -8.21 -13.22 -5.51
CA PHE A 73 -8.96 -13.47 -4.28
C PHE A 73 -8.37 -12.72 -3.08
N VAL A 74 -7.04 -12.75 -2.91
CA VAL A 74 -6.36 -12.06 -1.82
C VAL A 74 -6.52 -10.55 -1.95
N ASP A 75 -6.41 -9.97 -3.15
CA ASP A 75 -6.65 -8.54 -3.38
C ASP A 75 -8.08 -8.12 -3.01
N ILE A 76 -9.07 -8.94 -3.40
CA ILE A 76 -10.48 -8.73 -3.02
C ILE A 76 -10.67 -8.80 -1.49
N GLN A 77 -10.02 -9.75 -0.82
CA GLN A 77 -10.08 -9.90 0.64
C GLN A 77 -9.35 -8.77 1.38
N ASP A 78 -8.23 -8.28 0.85
CA ASP A 78 -7.50 -7.14 1.42
C ASP A 78 -8.35 -5.87 1.35
N GLY A 79 -9.03 -5.65 0.22
CA GLY A 79 -10.05 -4.61 0.07
C GLY A 79 -11.23 -4.74 1.05
N LEU A 80 -11.54 -5.96 1.50
CA LEU A 80 -12.54 -6.25 2.54
C LEU A 80 -12.00 -5.93 3.95
N LEU A 81 -10.74 -6.27 4.24
CA LEU A 81 -10.08 -6.06 5.53
C LEU A 81 -9.81 -4.58 5.83
N ASP A 82 -9.51 -3.77 4.80
CA ASP A 82 -9.34 -2.32 4.89
C ASP A 82 -10.67 -1.56 5.11
N GLY A 83 -11.80 -2.26 5.28
CA GLY A 83 -13.11 -1.67 5.58
C GLY A 83 -13.77 -0.95 4.40
N LYS A 84 -13.28 -1.13 3.16
CA LYS A 84 -13.92 -0.60 1.94
C LYS A 84 -15.11 -1.47 1.50
N SER A 85 -15.23 -2.69 2.00
CA SER A 85 -16.42 -3.55 1.86
C SER A 85 -16.79 -4.15 3.22
N LYS A 86 -18.08 -4.16 3.55
CA LYS A 86 -18.57 -4.68 4.84
C LYS A 86 -18.41 -6.21 4.90
N PRO A 87 -17.91 -6.79 6.00
CA PRO A 87 -17.61 -8.22 6.15
C PRO A 87 -18.84 -9.15 6.25
N GLU A 88 -20.06 -8.63 6.08
CA GLU A 88 -21.30 -9.42 6.20
C GLU A 88 -21.70 -10.17 4.92
N TYR A 89 -20.94 -10.06 3.84
CA TYR A 89 -21.36 -10.58 2.54
C TYR A 89 -20.34 -11.53 1.93
N GLU A 90 -20.75 -12.79 1.78
CA GLU A 90 -19.98 -13.81 1.09
C GLU A 90 -19.76 -13.44 -0.40
N PRO A 91 -18.57 -13.69 -0.96
CA PRO A 91 -18.32 -13.50 -2.39
C PRO A 91 -19.29 -14.31 -3.25
N LEU A 92 -19.91 -13.68 -4.26
CA LEU A 92 -20.85 -14.34 -5.17
C LEU A 92 -20.10 -15.21 -6.18
N THR A 93 -20.50 -16.46 -6.38
CA THR A 93 -19.89 -17.30 -7.44
C THR A 93 -20.64 -17.15 -8.74
N CYS A 94 -19.96 -16.73 -9.81
CA CYS A 94 -20.59 -16.60 -11.14
C CYS A 94 -21.08 -17.96 -11.66
N PRO A 95 -22.35 -18.10 -12.07
CA PRO A 95 -22.86 -19.38 -12.58
C PRO A 95 -22.23 -19.79 -13.93
N LYS A 96 -21.73 -18.83 -14.70
CA LYS A 96 -21.17 -19.08 -16.04
C LYS A 96 -19.69 -19.45 -16.02
N CYS A 97 -18.85 -18.66 -15.36
CA CYS A 97 -17.40 -18.89 -15.32
C CYS A 97 -16.89 -19.44 -13.98
N LYS A 98 -17.75 -19.58 -12.97
CA LYS A 98 -17.45 -20.10 -11.63
C LYS A 98 -16.41 -19.29 -10.83
N ARG A 99 -16.06 -18.09 -11.29
CA ARG A 99 -15.18 -17.16 -10.56
C ARG A 99 -15.97 -16.37 -9.50
N GLN A 100 -15.29 -16.01 -8.42
CA GLN A 100 -15.88 -15.31 -7.27
C GLN A 100 -15.90 -13.80 -7.47
N ASN A 101 -17.08 -13.19 -7.52
CA ASN A 101 -17.31 -11.76 -7.63
C ASN A 101 -17.52 -11.06 -6.29
N ASN A 102 -17.42 -9.73 -6.34
CA ASN A 102 -17.89 -8.88 -5.26
C ASN A 102 -19.38 -9.17 -5.00
N HIS A 103 -19.78 -9.22 -3.74
CA HIS A 103 -21.18 -9.43 -3.33
C HIS A 103 -22.16 -8.38 -3.88
N MET A 104 -21.69 -7.19 -4.29
CA MET A 104 -22.52 -6.15 -4.91
C MET A 104 -22.52 -6.20 -6.45
N ALA A 105 -21.79 -7.13 -7.07
CA ALA A 105 -21.66 -7.19 -8.52
C ALA A 105 -22.97 -7.66 -9.17
N LYS A 106 -23.57 -6.81 -10.01
CA LYS A 106 -24.73 -7.17 -10.87
C LYS A 106 -24.34 -7.98 -12.10
N SER A 107 -23.06 -7.91 -12.47
CA SER A 107 -22.52 -8.55 -13.66
C SER A 107 -21.12 -9.05 -13.37
N CYS A 108 -20.76 -10.14 -14.03
CA CYS A 108 -19.50 -10.80 -13.87
C CYS A 108 -18.35 -9.93 -14.37
N MET A 109 -17.44 -9.53 -13.48
CA MET A 109 -16.22 -8.82 -13.86
C MET A 109 -15.39 -9.54 -14.95
N TRP A 110 -15.46 -10.87 -15.06
CA TRP A 110 -14.66 -11.63 -16.03
C TRP A 110 -15.36 -11.98 -17.34
N CYS A 111 -16.67 -12.26 -17.29
CA CYS A 111 -17.41 -12.78 -18.46
C CYS A 111 -18.69 -12.01 -18.78
N GLU A 112 -18.90 -10.89 -18.08
CA GLU A 112 -20.00 -9.95 -18.25
C GLU A 112 -21.42 -10.54 -18.11
N ALA A 113 -21.54 -11.80 -17.67
CA ALA A 113 -22.82 -12.44 -17.39
C ALA A 113 -23.47 -11.83 -16.15
N GLU A 114 -24.80 -11.74 -16.13
CA GLU A 114 -25.56 -11.30 -14.95
C GLU A 114 -25.35 -12.27 -13.77
N ILE A 115 -25.12 -11.73 -12.57
CA ILE A 115 -24.89 -12.48 -11.31
C ILE A 115 -25.81 -11.96 -10.23
#